data_AF-A0A660LZE6-F1
#
_entry.id   AF-A0A660LZE6-F1
#
_cell.length_a   1.000
_cell.length_b   1.000
_cell.length_c   1.000
_cell.angle_alpha   90.00
_cell.angle_beta   90.00
_cell.angle_gamma   90.00
#
_symmetry.space_group_name_H-M   'P 1'
#
loop_
_entity.id
_entity.type
_entity.pdbx_description
1 polymer ?
#
loop_
_entity_poly.entity_id
_entity_poly.type
_entity_poly.pdbx_seq_one_letter_code
_entity_poly.pdbx_strand_id
1 'polypeptide(L)'
;MDLEIPLGKRTKKYRFFEILPGFFSYGAIILLIVLSIFNPLLASIYLLIIILSTLVRSIGICYRVVGGRSMMDKASNTDWNRLLADLDNPKAAYDKLKKSNRKIKNIFYKRHMENLRLMSTSKDGFFPKASDLYNALIMPAYNESIEVIEPALKSVVDTTYDKKHLIIVFAYEERGGAGIEETAKTLRDKYGKYFHSFHIVKHPKDLPNEVIGKGGNITYAGKWLKKYLEEQKIAFSNVIVTTMDCDNKPHKYYFDYLTYEYIVHENRKHLSYQPISLFTNNIWDVPAPMRVLATGNSFWNIISSMRPYSLRNFASHAQPMDALVEMNFWSTRTIVEDGHQYWRSYFHFKGDYAVLPMYVPIYQDAVLGNTYIKTLKAQFIQLRRWSYGSSDVAYVGNIVFSRNRGAPFWPSFTRFIRLLEGHVTLASVSVMVAFGGWMPLLLNREAARSVVAHQLPDTVSFLQQIAMIGLVVSIFTSFRFLPPRP
;
A
#
# COMPACT_ATOMS: atom_id res chain seq x y z
N MET A 1 -14.06 -15.20 15.19
CA MET A 1 -12.68 -15.69 14.93
C MET A 1 -11.76 -14.67 15.58
N ASP A 2 -10.71 -15.09 16.29
CA ASP A 2 -9.67 -14.15 16.70
C ASP A 2 -8.88 -13.70 15.46
N LEU A 3 -8.93 -12.40 15.14
CA LEU A 3 -8.28 -11.78 13.97
C LEU A 3 -6.86 -11.32 14.27
N GLU A 4 -6.34 -11.64 15.45
CA GLU A 4 -5.01 -11.22 15.85
C GLU A 4 -3.94 -12.31 15.69
N ILE A 5 -2.70 -11.86 15.53
CA ILE A 5 -1.53 -12.72 15.65
C ILE A 5 -1.53 -13.29 17.09
N PRO A 6 -1.32 -14.61 17.31
CA PRO A 6 -1.39 -15.18 18.67
C PRO A 6 -0.41 -14.52 19.66
N LEU A 7 -0.61 -14.74 20.96
CA LEU A 7 0.36 -14.33 21.98
C LEU A 7 1.13 -15.56 22.50
N GLY A 8 2.33 -15.35 23.04
CA GLY A 8 3.13 -16.39 23.67
C GLY A 8 3.66 -17.47 22.72
N LYS A 9 3.70 -18.72 23.18
CA LYS A 9 4.25 -19.85 22.42
C LYS A 9 3.33 -20.20 21.25
N ARG A 10 3.88 -20.15 20.03
CA ARG A 10 3.19 -20.53 18.80
C ARG A 10 2.90 -22.04 18.77
N THR A 11 1.76 -22.41 18.20
CA THR A 11 1.43 -23.81 17.91
C THR A 11 2.37 -24.39 16.84
N LYS A 12 2.52 -25.72 16.80
CA LYS A 12 3.32 -26.39 15.75
C LYS A 12 2.86 -26.01 14.34
N LYS A 13 1.54 -25.90 14.13
CA LYS A 13 0.95 -25.45 12.87
C LYS A 13 1.37 -24.03 12.50
N TYR A 14 1.31 -23.09 13.44
CA TYR A 14 1.71 -21.70 13.18
C TYR A 14 3.21 -21.61 12.86
N ARG A 15 4.05 -22.33 13.63
CA ARG A 15 5.51 -22.41 13.40
C ARG A 15 5.85 -23.00 12.04
N PHE A 16 5.12 -24.02 11.58
CA PHE A 16 5.30 -24.57 10.24
C PHE A 16 5.17 -23.48 9.17
N PHE A 17 4.13 -22.64 9.24
CA PHE A 17 3.95 -21.56 8.27
C PHE A 17 4.96 -20.42 8.44
N GLU A 18 5.43 -20.11 9.66
CA GLU A 18 6.51 -19.13 9.88
C GLU A 18 7.83 -19.56 9.21
N ILE A 19 8.09 -20.87 9.09
CA ILE A 19 9.31 -21.42 8.49
C ILE A 19 9.28 -21.32 6.95
N LEU A 20 8.10 -21.43 6.32
CA LEU A 20 7.98 -21.56 4.86
C LEU A 20 8.71 -20.48 4.05
N PRO A 21 8.60 -19.16 4.37
CA PRO A 21 9.28 -18.14 3.57
C PRO A 21 10.79 -18.35 3.54
N GLY A 22 11.40 -18.64 4.70
CA GLY A 22 12.83 -18.90 4.80
C GLY A 22 13.22 -20.21 4.12
N PHE A 23 12.49 -21.30 4.40
CA PHE A 23 12.75 -22.62 3.83
C PHE A 23 12.76 -22.58 2.30
N PHE A 24 11.74 -21.97 1.68
CA PHE A 24 11.68 -21.89 0.22
C PHE A 24 12.70 -20.90 -0.36
N SER A 25 13.02 -19.81 0.34
CA SER A 25 14.03 -18.84 -0.13
C SER A 25 15.43 -19.45 -0.16
N TYR A 26 15.87 -20.08 0.93
CA TYR A 26 17.15 -20.79 0.97
C TYR A 26 17.13 -22.02 0.08
N GLY A 27 16.02 -22.77 0.10
CA GLY A 27 15.83 -23.96 -0.73
C GLY A 27 15.99 -23.67 -2.22
N ALA A 28 15.45 -22.55 -2.72
CA ALA A 28 15.60 -22.17 -4.13
C ALA A 28 17.06 -21.94 -4.56
N ILE A 29 17.87 -21.32 -3.69
CA ILE A 29 19.29 -21.06 -3.93
C ILE A 29 20.10 -22.35 -3.79
N ILE A 30 19.87 -23.11 -2.72
CA ILE A 30 20.54 -24.40 -2.48
C ILE A 30 20.25 -25.37 -3.63
N LEU A 31 19.01 -25.41 -4.12
CA LEU A 31 18.64 -26.24 -5.26
C LEU A 31 19.47 -25.90 -6.51
N LEU A 32 19.69 -24.61 -6.81
CA LEU A 32 20.56 -24.22 -7.92
C LEU A 32 21.99 -24.73 -7.74
N ILE A 33 22.55 -24.64 -6.54
CA ILE A 33 23.91 -25.11 -6.21
C ILE A 33 23.99 -26.63 -6.37
N VAL A 34 23.04 -27.35 -5.78
CA VAL A 34 22.98 -28.83 -5.84
C VAL A 34 22.83 -29.30 -7.28
N LEU A 35 21.90 -28.73 -8.05
CA LEU A 35 21.75 -29.06 -9.47
C LEU A 35 23.02 -28.75 -10.24
N SER A 36 23.69 -27.61 -9.97
CA SER A 36 24.94 -27.25 -10.63
C SER A 36 26.03 -28.30 -10.43
N ILE A 37 26.12 -28.90 -9.24
CA ILE A 37 27.11 -29.95 -8.92
C ILE A 37 26.75 -31.26 -9.61
N PHE A 38 25.50 -31.72 -9.53
CA PHE A 38 25.12 -33.07 -9.98
C PHE A 38 24.73 -33.17 -11.45
N ASN A 39 24.05 -32.14 -11.98
CA ASN A 39 23.57 -32.14 -13.35
C ASN A 39 23.51 -30.69 -13.90
N PRO A 40 24.59 -30.23 -14.55
CA PRO A 40 24.68 -28.86 -15.09
C PRO A 40 23.53 -28.51 -16.04
N LEU A 41 23.00 -29.48 -16.80
CA LEU A 41 21.88 -29.26 -17.70
C LEU A 41 20.60 -28.90 -16.94
N LEU A 42 20.26 -29.64 -15.87
CA LEU A 42 19.09 -29.34 -15.04
C LEU A 42 19.24 -27.99 -14.33
N ALA A 43 20.45 -27.65 -13.88
CA ALA A 43 20.74 -26.35 -13.29
C ALA A 43 20.49 -25.21 -14.30
N SER A 44 20.97 -25.37 -15.53
CA SER A 44 20.74 -24.44 -16.64
C SER A 44 19.24 -24.26 -16.93
N ILE A 45 18.49 -25.36 -17.04
CA ILE A 45 17.05 -25.32 -17.30
C ILE A 45 16.31 -24.60 -16.17
N TYR A 46 16.62 -24.94 -14.90
CA TYR A 46 16.03 -24.31 -13.73
C TYR A 46 16.28 -22.80 -13.72
N LEU A 47 17.51 -22.36 -13.98
CA LEU A 47 17.85 -20.95 -14.04
C LEU A 47 17.17 -20.23 -15.21
N LEU A 48 17.14 -20.86 -16.40
CA LEU A 48 16.46 -20.29 -17.57
C LEU A 48 14.98 -20.07 -17.32
N ILE A 49 14.30 -21.01 -16.65
CA ILE A 49 12.89 -20.84 -16.26
C ILE A 49 12.72 -19.60 -15.37
N ILE A 50 13.59 -19.42 -14.37
CA ILE A 50 13.55 -18.25 -13.47
C ILE A 50 13.76 -16.95 -14.27
N ILE A 51 14.78 -16.91 -15.14
CA ILE A 51 15.12 -15.71 -15.92
C ILE A 51 14.01 -15.37 -16.91
N LEU A 52 13.49 -16.36 -17.65
CA LEU A 52 12.39 -16.16 -18.58
C LEU A 52 11.13 -15.69 -17.85
N SER A 53 10.81 -16.27 -16.69
CA SER A 53 9.68 -15.82 -15.88
C SER A 53 9.83 -14.37 -15.42
N THR A 54 11.05 -13.96 -15.06
CA THR A 54 11.39 -12.59 -14.66
C THR A 54 11.28 -11.63 -15.83
N LEU A 55 11.76 -12.03 -17.02
CA LEU A 55 11.67 -11.25 -18.24
C LEU A 55 10.21 -11.00 -18.65
N VAL A 56 9.37 -12.05 -18.66
CA VAL A 56 7.94 -11.94 -18.97
C VAL A 56 7.24 -10.99 -17.97
N ARG A 57 7.55 -11.12 -16.68
CA ARG A 57 7.03 -10.20 -15.64
C ARG A 57 7.48 -8.76 -15.89
N SER A 58 8.73 -8.54 -16.28
CA SER A 58 9.30 -7.21 -16.58
C SER A 58 8.59 -6.51 -17.74
N ILE A 59 8.26 -7.24 -18.83
CA ILE A 59 7.49 -6.70 -19.96
C ILE A 59 6.10 -6.25 -19.49
N GLY A 60 5.41 -7.09 -18.70
CA GLY A 60 4.11 -6.76 -18.13
C GLY A 60 4.15 -5.57 -17.18
N ILE A 61 5.25 -5.41 -16.43
CA ILE A 61 5.52 -4.26 -15.58
C ILE A 61 5.62 -2.98 -16.43
N CYS A 62 6.42 -2.97 -17.50
CA CYS A 62 6.61 -1.80 -18.35
C CYS A 62 5.29 -1.27 -18.92
N TYR A 63 4.43 -2.16 -19.44
CA TYR A 63 3.11 -1.79 -19.95
C TYR A 63 2.23 -1.14 -18.86
N ARG A 64 2.24 -1.71 -17.65
CA ARG A 64 1.42 -1.23 -16.53
C ARG A 64 1.91 0.09 -15.96
N VAL A 65 3.22 0.36 -15.96
CA VAL A 65 3.76 1.67 -15.55
C VAL A 65 3.21 2.77 -16.45
N VAL A 66 3.26 2.58 -17.78
CA VAL A 66 2.76 3.57 -18.74
C VAL A 66 1.25 3.76 -18.61
N GLY A 67 0.48 2.67 -18.53
CA GLY A 67 -0.97 2.72 -18.36
C GLY A 67 -1.39 3.35 -17.03
N GLY A 68 -0.74 2.95 -15.93
CA GLY A 68 -1.00 3.46 -14.59
C GLY A 68 -0.68 4.93 -14.44
N ARG A 69 0.40 5.40 -15.08
CA ARG A 69 0.68 6.83 -15.19
C ARG A 69 -0.42 7.57 -15.91
N SER A 70 -0.84 7.10 -17.09
CA SER A 70 -1.90 7.77 -17.84
C SER A 70 -3.18 7.86 -17.00
N MET A 71 -3.47 6.84 -16.19
CA MET A 71 -4.61 6.84 -15.27
C MET A 71 -4.44 7.86 -14.14
N MET A 72 -3.24 7.91 -13.52
CA MET A 72 -2.89 8.87 -12.49
C MET A 72 -3.01 10.31 -13.00
N ASP A 73 -2.42 10.63 -14.16
CA ASP A 73 -2.48 11.95 -14.78
C ASP A 73 -3.93 12.35 -15.08
N LYS A 74 -4.75 11.42 -15.60
CA LYS A 74 -6.19 11.67 -15.83
C LYS A 74 -6.95 11.91 -14.53
N ALA A 75 -6.62 11.17 -13.46
CA ALA A 75 -7.27 11.30 -12.16
C ALA A 75 -6.90 12.63 -11.50
N SER A 76 -5.62 13.00 -11.48
CA SER A 76 -5.13 14.26 -10.91
C SER A 76 -5.67 15.49 -11.63
N ASN A 77 -5.96 15.38 -12.94
CA ASN A 77 -6.59 16.44 -13.75
C ASN A 77 -8.12 16.40 -13.77
N THR A 78 -8.76 15.45 -13.07
CA THR A 78 -10.22 15.41 -12.93
C THR A 78 -10.64 16.31 -11.77
N ASP A 79 -11.67 17.12 -11.99
CA ASP A 79 -12.24 17.98 -10.96
C ASP A 79 -13.16 17.16 -10.04
N TRP A 80 -12.55 16.44 -9.10
CA TRP A 80 -13.26 15.56 -8.17
C TRP A 80 -14.20 16.31 -7.23
N ASN A 81 -13.87 17.56 -6.89
CA ASN A 81 -14.73 18.39 -6.06
C ASN A 81 -16.08 18.64 -6.75
N ARG A 82 -16.05 18.99 -8.04
CA ARG A 82 -17.26 19.09 -8.84
C ARG A 82 -17.99 17.76 -8.98
N LEU A 83 -17.27 16.67 -9.25
CA LEU A 83 -17.90 15.35 -9.41
C LEU A 83 -18.60 14.89 -8.15
N LEU A 84 -18.03 15.20 -6.98
CA LEU A 84 -18.63 14.93 -5.69
C LEU A 84 -19.90 15.76 -5.49
N ALA A 85 -19.87 17.06 -5.82
CA ALA A 85 -21.05 17.93 -5.73
C ALA A 85 -22.20 17.48 -6.66
N ASP A 86 -21.89 16.95 -7.84
CA ASP A 86 -22.89 16.40 -8.77
C ASP A 86 -23.66 15.20 -8.16
N LEU A 87 -23.13 14.53 -7.13
CA LEU A 87 -23.79 13.40 -6.44
C LEU A 87 -24.93 13.83 -5.50
N ASP A 88 -25.02 15.09 -5.10
CA ASP A 88 -26.10 15.56 -4.22
C ASP A 88 -27.46 15.60 -4.94
N ASN A 89 -27.46 15.79 -6.26
CA ASN A 89 -28.64 15.66 -7.10
C ASN A 89 -28.32 14.90 -8.40
N PRO A 90 -28.24 13.55 -8.33
CA PRO A 90 -27.74 12.74 -9.43
C PRO A 90 -28.57 12.87 -10.71
N LYS A 91 -29.89 12.99 -10.57
CA LYS A 91 -30.82 13.11 -11.70
C LYS A 91 -30.62 14.43 -12.46
N ALA A 92 -30.57 15.55 -11.74
CA ALA A 92 -30.36 16.85 -12.36
C ALA A 92 -28.97 16.96 -13.01
N ALA A 93 -27.93 16.44 -12.33
CA ALA A 93 -26.58 16.40 -12.87
C ALA A 93 -26.50 15.54 -14.15
N TYR A 94 -27.12 14.35 -14.15
CA TYR A 94 -27.17 13.48 -15.32
C TYR A 94 -27.84 14.15 -16.53
N ASP A 95 -29.00 14.75 -16.33
CA ASP A 95 -29.74 15.44 -17.40
C ASP A 95 -28.94 16.62 -17.98
N LYS A 96 -28.27 17.39 -17.11
CA LYS A 96 -27.40 18.50 -17.51
C LYS A 96 -26.22 18.02 -18.35
N LEU A 97 -25.54 16.95 -17.92
CA LEU A 97 -24.39 16.38 -18.64
C LEU A 97 -24.81 15.79 -19.99
N LYS A 98 -25.94 15.07 -20.03
CA LYS A 98 -26.50 14.49 -21.27
C LYS A 98 -26.83 15.58 -22.30
N LYS A 99 -27.42 16.70 -21.87
CA LYS A 99 -27.73 17.85 -22.74
C LYS A 99 -26.49 18.57 -23.27
N SER A 100 -25.39 18.54 -22.54
CA SER A 100 -24.18 19.32 -22.90
C SER A 100 -23.49 18.84 -24.18
N ASN A 101 -23.80 17.64 -24.69
CA ASN A 101 -23.28 17.03 -25.92
C ASN A 101 -21.74 17.07 -26.10
N ARG A 102 -21.00 17.33 -25.02
CA ARG A 102 -19.53 17.41 -25.04
C ARG A 102 -18.98 15.99 -25.15
N LYS A 103 -18.05 15.76 -26.10
CA LYS A 103 -17.30 14.50 -26.16
C LYS A 103 -16.51 14.30 -24.87
N ILE A 104 -17.02 13.46 -23.97
CA ILE A 104 -16.34 13.11 -22.73
C ILE A 104 -15.14 12.22 -23.08
N LYS A 105 -13.93 12.79 -23.13
CA LYS A 105 -12.70 12.06 -23.43
C LYS A 105 -12.08 11.38 -22.20
N ASN A 106 -12.21 11.98 -21.01
CA ASN A 106 -11.65 11.43 -19.78
C ASN A 106 -12.53 10.26 -19.28
N ILE A 107 -11.89 9.15 -18.93
CA ILE A 107 -12.55 7.93 -18.43
C ILE A 107 -13.33 8.17 -17.13
N PHE A 108 -12.85 9.06 -16.26
CA PHE A 108 -13.51 9.34 -14.97
C PHE A 108 -14.84 10.06 -15.15
N TYR A 109 -14.93 11.03 -16.07
CA TYR A 109 -16.20 11.67 -16.42
C TYR A 109 -17.19 10.68 -17.08
N LYS A 110 -16.71 9.70 -17.86
CA LYS A 110 -17.57 8.65 -18.41
C LYS A 110 -18.13 7.76 -17.31
N ARG A 111 -17.27 7.29 -16.39
CA ARG A 111 -17.70 6.50 -15.23
C ARG A 111 -18.66 7.29 -14.35
N HIS A 112 -18.41 8.58 -14.15
CA HIS A 112 -19.31 9.47 -13.42
C HIS A 112 -20.70 9.55 -14.05
N MET A 113 -20.80 9.69 -15.37
CA MET A 113 -22.08 9.71 -16.06
C MET A 113 -22.87 8.40 -15.85
N GLU A 114 -22.21 7.25 -15.86
CA GLU A 114 -22.86 5.97 -15.54
C GLU A 114 -23.26 5.86 -14.07
N ASN A 115 -22.41 6.32 -13.13
CA ASN A 115 -22.75 6.35 -11.71
C ASN A 115 -23.98 7.23 -11.45
N LEU A 116 -24.03 8.43 -12.03
CA LEU A 116 -25.20 9.31 -11.93
C LEU A 116 -26.47 8.65 -12.48
N ARG A 117 -26.35 7.95 -13.61
CA ARG A 117 -27.47 7.20 -14.19
C ARG A 117 -27.99 6.15 -13.22
N LEU A 118 -27.12 5.32 -12.65
CA LEU A 118 -27.49 4.28 -11.68
C LEU A 118 -28.11 4.89 -10.41
N MET A 119 -27.48 5.92 -9.86
CA MET A 119 -27.96 6.64 -8.68
C MET A 119 -29.33 7.29 -8.93
N SER A 120 -29.57 7.84 -10.13
CA SER A 120 -30.85 8.47 -10.48
C SER A 120 -32.05 7.53 -10.49
N THR A 121 -31.79 6.23 -10.63
CA THR A 121 -32.82 5.15 -10.63
C THR A 121 -32.92 4.42 -9.29
N SER A 122 -32.04 4.73 -8.35
CA SER A 122 -32.00 4.08 -7.04
C SER A 122 -33.02 4.70 -6.09
N LYS A 123 -33.40 3.96 -5.04
CA LYS A 123 -34.29 4.48 -4.00
C LYS A 123 -33.62 5.64 -3.25
N ASP A 124 -34.41 6.63 -2.86
CA ASP A 124 -33.93 7.74 -2.04
C ASP A 124 -33.30 7.20 -0.74
N GLY A 125 -32.14 7.75 -0.39
CA GLY A 125 -31.37 7.35 0.79
C GLY A 125 -30.54 6.06 0.65
N PHE A 126 -30.57 5.38 -0.51
CA PHE A 126 -29.72 4.20 -0.73
C PHE A 126 -28.22 4.57 -0.80
N PHE A 127 -27.91 5.70 -1.43
CA PHE A 127 -26.58 6.29 -1.44
C PHE A 127 -26.50 7.42 -0.40
N PRO A 128 -25.43 7.51 0.41
CA PRO A 128 -25.23 8.58 1.36
C PRO A 128 -24.97 9.90 0.61
N LYS A 129 -25.40 11.00 1.21
CA LYS A 129 -25.12 12.35 0.70
C LYS A 129 -23.72 12.78 1.11
N ALA A 130 -23.04 13.55 0.26
CA ALA A 130 -21.70 14.03 0.57
C ALA A 130 -21.68 14.91 1.83
N SER A 131 -22.74 15.69 2.04
CA SER A 131 -22.95 16.55 3.22
C SER A 131 -23.06 15.79 4.54
N ASP A 132 -23.40 14.50 4.53
CA ASP A 132 -23.63 13.72 5.75
C ASP A 132 -22.38 12.95 6.16
N LEU A 133 -21.36 12.91 5.29
CA LEU A 133 -20.14 12.16 5.48
C LEU A 133 -19.05 13.01 6.12
N TYR A 134 -18.21 12.34 6.90
CA TYR A 134 -16.99 12.90 7.47
C TYR A 134 -15.79 12.07 7.04
N ASN A 135 -14.70 12.73 6.72
CA ASN A 135 -13.39 12.10 6.65
C ASN A 135 -12.70 12.30 8.00
N ALA A 136 -12.18 11.23 8.59
CA ALA A 136 -11.35 11.27 9.79
C ALA A 136 -9.91 10.93 9.43
N LEU A 137 -8.99 11.84 9.69
CA LEU A 137 -7.56 11.65 9.45
C LEU A 137 -6.85 11.33 10.76
N ILE A 138 -6.33 10.11 10.90
CA ILE A 138 -5.45 9.74 12.00
C ILE A 138 -4.01 9.91 11.52
N MET A 139 -3.28 10.84 12.15
CA MET A 139 -1.87 11.11 11.86
C MET A 139 -1.01 10.62 13.02
N PRO A 140 -0.40 9.41 12.93
CA PRO A 140 0.47 8.89 13.97
C PRO A 140 1.85 9.56 13.94
N ALA A 141 2.32 10.01 15.10
CA ALA A 141 3.63 10.61 15.29
C ALA A 141 4.38 9.95 16.46
N TYR A 142 5.71 9.86 16.35
CA TYR A 142 6.59 9.36 17.40
C TYR A 142 7.65 10.41 17.76
N ASN A 143 8.58 10.67 16.85
CA ASN A 143 9.74 11.54 17.07
C ASN A 143 10.08 12.43 15.87
N GLU A 144 9.16 12.52 14.91
CA GLU A 144 9.25 13.40 13.75
C GLU A 144 9.27 14.86 14.21
N SER A 145 10.07 15.68 13.54
CA SER A 145 10.16 17.10 13.86
C SER A 145 8.99 17.89 13.27
N ILE A 146 8.73 19.08 13.80
CA ILE A 146 7.66 19.95 13.31
C ILE A 146 7.89 20.34 11.83
N GLU A 147 9.14 20.44 11.38
CA GLU A 147 9.50 20.74 9.99
C GLU A 147 9.08 19.63 9.01
N VAL A 148 8.88 18.40 9.48
CA VAL A 148 8.34 17.28 8.69
C VAL A 148 6.81 17.29 8.74
N ILE A 149 6.25 17.42 9.95
CA ILE A 149 4.81 17.29 10.20
C ILE A 149 4.02 18.48 9.64
N GLU A 150 4.52 19.70 9.83
CA GLU A 150 3.79 20.91 9.47
C GLU A 150 3.51 21.01 7.96
N PRO A 151 4.47 20.74 7.05
CA PRO A 151 4.19 20.69 5.61
C PRO A 151 3.14 19.64 5.23
N ALA A 152 3.13 18.48 5.89
CA ALA A 152 2.11 17.46 5.67
C ALA A 152 0.72 17.96 6.09
N LEU A 153 0.59 18.54 7.28
CA LEU A 153 -0.68 19.10 7.76
C LEU A 153 -1.15 20.28 6.90
N LYS A 154 -0.23 21.15 6.45
CA LYS A 154 -0.55 22.23 5.50
C LYS A 154 -1.14 21.67 4.20
N SER A 155 -0.56 20.59 3.65
CA SER A 155 -1.09 19.98 2.43
C SER A 155 -2.51 19.40 2.61
N VAL A 156 -2.89 19.00 3.84
CA VAL A 156 -4.27 18.62 4.18
C VAL A 156 -5.20 19.83 4.15
N VAL A 157 -4.78 20.97 4.71
CA VAL A 157 -5.54 22.24 4.64
C VAL A 157 -5.74 22.69 3.20
N ASP A 158 -4.72 22.50 2.35
CA ASP A 158 -4.73 22.92 0.94
C ASP A 158 -5.55 21.99 0.03
N THR A 159 -6.18 20.94 0.57
CA THR A 159 -7.12 20.10 -0.19
C THR A 159 -8.41 20.84 -0.54
N THR A 160 -9.12 20.39 -1.58
CA THR A 160 -10.35 21.02 -2.06
C THR A 160 -11.60 20.62 -1.26
N TYR A 161 -11.55 19.50 -0.54
CA TYR A 161 -12.64 19.01 0.27
C TYR A 161 -13.07 20.02 1.35
N ASP A 162 -14.34 19.94 1.78
CA ASP A 162 -14.86 20.79 2.85
C ASP A 162 -14.24 20.38 4.19
N LYS A 163 -13.44 21.27 4.75
CA LYS A 163 -12.71 21.01 6.00
C LYS A 163 -13.64 20.95 7.20
N LYS A 164 -14.87 21.50 7.10
CA LYS A 164 -15.92 21.34 8.12
C LYS A 164 -16.43 19.90 8.23
N HIS A 165 -16.09 19.04 7.27
CA HIS A 165 -16.35 17.60 7.26
C HIS A 165 -15.06 16.77 7.45
N LEU A 166 -13.96 17.40 7.85
CA LEU A 166 -12.68 16.74 8.08
C LEU A 166 -12.32 16.79 9.57
N ILE A 167 -12.24 15.62 10.21
CA ILE A 167 -11.85 15.44 11.61
C ILE A 167 -10.37 15.06 11.65
N ILE A 168 -9.56 15.79 12.40
CA ILE A 168 -8.13 15.49 12.57
C ILE A 168 -7.89 14.86 13.94
N VAL A 169 -7.24 13.69 13.95
CA VAL A 169 -6.76 13.02 15.16
C VAL A 169 -5.24 12.88 15.06
N PHE A 170 -4.53 13.78 15.72
CA PHE A 170 -3.09 13.75 15.83
C PHE A 170 -2.69 12.80 16.97
N ALA A 171 -2.22 11.61 16.60
CA ALA A 171 -2.00 10.49 17.50
C ALA A 171 -0.50 10.37 17.82
N TYR A 172 -0.05 10.88 18.96
CA TYR A 172 1.37 10.89 19.31
C TYR A 172 1.69 9.88 20.42
N GLU A 173 2.88 9.31 20.41
CA GLU A 173 3.29 8.37 21.45
C GLU A 173 3.90 9.06 22.66
N GLU A 174 3.54 8.61 23.87
CA GLU A 174 4.20 9.02 25.11
C GLU A 174 5.72 8.79 25.08
N ARG A 175 6.16 7.73 24.38
CA ARG A 175 7.57 7.40 24.19
C ARG A 175 8.36 8.48 23.45
N GLY A 176 7.69 9.35 22.69
CA GLY A 176 8.31 10.47 21.99
C GLY A 176 8.75 11.62 22.92
N GLY A 177 8.32 11.60 24.19
CA GLY A 177 8.71 12.58 25.19
C GLY A 177 7.98 13.92 25.08
N ALA A 178 8.49 14.93 25.78
CA ALA A 178 7.83 16.25 25.88
C ALA A 178 7.80 17.02 24.55
N GLY A 179 8.81 16.85 23.69
CA GLY A 179 8.92 17.60 22.44
C GLY A 179 7.79 17.32 21.45
N ILE A 180 7.37 16.05 21.31
CA ILE A 180 6.25 15.71 20.43
C ILE A 180 4.90 16.17 21.02
N GLU A 181 4.77 16.20 22.35
CA GLU A 181 3.57 16.71 23.02
C GLU A 181 3.42 18.23 22.84
N GLU A 182 4.52 18.97 22.94
CA GLU A 182 4.55 20.41 22.61
C GLU A 182 4.19 20.63 21.14
N THR A 183 4.82 19.88 20.23
CA THR A 183 4.50 19.91 18.79
C THR A 183 3.02 19.68 18.54
N ALA A 184 2.41 18.69 19.19
CA ALA A 184 0.98 18.39 19.06
C ALA A 184 0.10 19.58 19.50
N LYS A 185 0.43 20.24 20.61
CA LYS A 185 -0.29 21.43 21.10
C LYS A 185 -0.15 22.60 20.12
N THR A 186 1.07 22.88 19.66
CA THR A 186 1.35 23.94 18.69
C THR A 186 0.58 23.73 17.39
N LEU A 187 0.57 22.51 16.86
CA LEU A 187 -0.18 22.18 15.62
C LEU A 187 -1.69 22.33 15.80
N ARG A 188 -2.24 21.86 16.92
CA ARG A 188 -3.67 22.03 17.24
C ARG A 188 -4.04 23.51 17.30
N ASP A 189 -3.25 24.33 17.98
CA ASP A 189 -3.56 25.75 18.18
C ASP A 189 -3.45 26.53 16.85
N LYS A 190 -2.49 26.15 16.00
CA LYS A 190 -2.28 26.79 14.69
C LYS A 190 -3.32 26.38 13.64
N TYR A 191 -3.67 25.10 13.58
CA TYR A 191 -4.47 24.53 12.48
C TYR A 191 -5.89 24.10 12.86
N GLY A 192 -6.21 23.98 14.15
CA GLY A 192 -7.50 23.44 14.60
C GLY A 192 -8.71 24.22 14.07
N LYS A 193 -8.56 25.53 13.85
CA LYS A 193 -9.60 26.41 13.30
C LYS A 193 -10.07 26.10 11.88
N TYR A 194 -9.29 25.33 11.10
CA TYR A 194 -9.64 25.02 9.71
C TYR A 194 -10.59 23.84 9.59
N PHE A 195 -10.56 22.91 10.55
CA PHE A 195 -11.18 21.60 10.44
C PHE A 195 -12.49 21.52 11.23
N HIS A 196 -13.26 20.45 11.01
CA HIS A 196 -14.44 20.12 11.83
C HIS A 196 -14.04 20.10 13.31
N SER A 197 -12.95 19.39 13.58
CA SER A 197 -12.32 19.31 14.88
C SER A 197 -10.87 18.83 14.73
N PHE A 198 -10.04 19.20 15.72
CA PHE A 198 -8.65 18.78 15.81
C PHE A 198 -8.38 18.27 17.22
N HIS A 199 -8.05 16.98 17.32
CA HIS A 199 -7.84 16.30 18.57
C HIS A 199 -6.43 15.76 18.66
N ILE A 200 -5.82 15.91 19.84
CA ILE A 200 -4.53 15.30 20.16
C ILE A 200 -4.79 14.09 21.04
N VAL A 201 -4.24 12.94 20.67
CA VAL A 201 -4.42 11.68 21.41
C VAL A 201 -3.06 11.10 21.74
N LYS A 202 -2.78 10.97 23.03
CA LYS A 202 -1.53 10.39 23.53
C LYS A 202 -1.67 8.88 23.68
N HIS A 203 -0.89 8.11 22.94
CA HIS A 203 -0.77 6.66 23.14
C HIS A 203 0.16 6.37 24.34
N PRO A 204 -0.34 5.69 25.39
CA PRO A 204 0.47 5.36 26.56
C PRO A 204 1.62 4.41 26.20
N LYS A 205 2.76 4.58 26.87
CA LYS A 205 3.87 3.62 26.74
C LYS A 205 3.55 2.30 27.44
N ASP A 206 4.21 1.23 26.99
CA ASP A 206 4.26 -0.08 27.65
C ASP A 206 2.89 -0.76 27.87
N LEU A 207 1.92 -0.52 26.98
CA LEU A 207 0.68 -1.29 26.97
C LEU A 207 0.95 -2.78 26.73
N PRO A 208 0.33 -3.68 27.52
CA PRO A 208 0.61 -5.11 27.43
C PRO A 208 0.12 -5.67 26.10
N ASN A 209 0.86 -6.66 25.58
CA ASN A 209 0.53 -7.38 24.36
C ASN A 209 0.54 -6.53 23.07
N GLU A 210 1.18 -5.37 23.09
CA GLU A 210 1.41 -4.53 21.91
C GLU A 210 2.85 -4.64 21.41
N VAL A 211 3.00 -4.70 20.09
CA VAL A 211 4.28 -4.53 19.44
C VAL A 211 4.55 -3.03 19.29
N ILE A 212 5.78 -2.62 19.57
CA ILE A 212 6.23 -1.24 19.38
C ILE A 212 6.12 -0.86 17.90
N GLY A 213 5.22 0.08 17.59
CA GLY A 213 5.05 0.64 16.25
C GLY A 213 3.70 1.32 16.05
N LYS A 214 3.48 1.77 14.81
CA LYS A 214 2.29 2.52 14.36
C LYS A 214 0.96 1.89 14.76
N GLY A 215 0.84 0.56 14.69
CA GLY A 215 -0.43 -0.15 14.88
C GLY A 215 -1.09 0.03 16.25
N GLY A 216 -0.29 0.02 17.33
CA GLY A 216 -0.79 0.31 18.69
C GLY A 216 -1.34 1.72 18.80
N ASN A 217 -0.55 2.70 18.32
CA ASN A 217 -0.89 4.12 18.35
C ASN A 217 -2.20 4.43 17.58
N ILE A 218 -2.32 3.99 16.31
CA ILE A 218 -3.53 4.23 15.52
C ILE A 218 -4.75 3.48 16.07
N THR A 219 -4.57 2.30 16.67
CA THR A 219 -5.67 1.54 17.30
C THR A 219 -6.19 2.27 18.53
N TYR A 220 -5.29 2.82 19.35
CA TYR A 220 -5.67 3.63 20.50
C TYR A 220 -6.41 4.91 20.07
N ALA A 221 -5.90 5.61 19.05
CA ALA A 221 -6.55 6.76 18.45
C ALA A 221 -7.92 6.43 17.82
N GLY A 222 -8.05 5.28 17.15
CA GLY A 222 -9.32 4.80 16.59
C GLY A 222 -10.36 4.51 17.68
N LYS A 223 -9.97 3.88 18.79
CA LYS A 223 -10.85 3.67 19.95
C LYS A 223 -11.26 4.98 20.62
N TRP A 224 -10.37 5.97 20.65
CA TRP A 224 -10.71 7.32 21.10
C TRP A 224 -11.73 7.97 20.15
N LEU A 225 -11.46 7.91 18.83
CA LEU A 225 -12.35 8.45 17.79
C LEU A 225 -13.75 7.82 17.86
N LYS A 226 -13.84 6.52 18.13
CA LYS A 226 -15.12 5.83 18.36
C LYS A 226 -15.96 6.52 19.43
N LYS A 227 -15.37 6.76 20.61
CA LYS A 227 -16.05 7.41 21.74
C LYS A 227 -16.47 8.83 21.39
N TYR A 228 -15.59 9.59 20.74
CA TYR A 228 -15.91 10.93 20.26
C TYR A 228 -17.11 10.93 19.30
N LEU A 229 -17.16 10.01 18.33
CA LEU A 229 -18.28 9.91 17.40
C LEU A 229 -19.59 9.50 18.09
N GLU A 230 -19.53 8.62 19.09
CA GLU A 230 -20.68 8.26 19.94
C GLU A 230 -21.21 9.48 20.71
N GLU A 231 -20.32 10.28 21.31
CA GLU A 231 -20.66 11.51 22.03
C GLU A 231 -21.27 12.58 21.11
N GLN A 232 -20.72 12.73 19.90
CA GLN A 232 -21.24 13.65 18.89
C GLN A 232 -22.47 13.11 18.14
N LYS A 233 -22.90 11.88 18.42
CA LYS A 233 -24.00 11.19 17.72
C LYS A 233 -23.81 11.11 16.21
N ILE A 234 -22.56 10.97 15.75
CA ILE A 234 -22.21 10.77 14.34
C ILE A 234 -22.20 9.26 14.07
N ALA A 235 -23.02 8.80 13.12
CA ALA A 235 -23.08 7.39 12.75
C ALA A 235 -21.75 6.91 12.16
N PHE A 236 -21.25 5.73 12.57
CA PHE A 236 -20.00 5.19 12.05
C PHE A 236 -20.03 4.92 10.54
N SER A 237 -21.20 4.59 9.97
CA SER A 237 -21.39 4.43 8.53
C SER A 237 -21.16 5.72 7.73
N ASN A 238 -21.14 6.87 8.41
CA ASN A 238 -20.92 8.18 7.81
C ASN A 238 -19.47 8.65 7.94
N VAL A 239 -18.56 7.84 8.49
CA VAL A 239 -17.16 8.25 8.71
C VAL A 239 -16.21 7.35 7.94
N ILE A 240 -15.32 7.96 7.17
CA ILE A 240 -14.24 7.28 6.45
C ILE A 240 -12.92 7.64 7.12
N VAL A 241 -12.17 6.65 7.60
CA VAL A 241 -10.94 6.87 8.36
C VAL A 241 -9.73 6.64 7.48
N THR A 242 -8.86 7.66 7.35
CA THR A 242 -7.56 7.58 6.67
C THR A 242 -6.43 7.60 7.71
N THR A 243 -5.49 6.67 7.63
CA THR A 243 -4.26 6.70 8.45
C THR A 243 -3.10 7.23 7.63
N MET A 244 -2.56 8.40 7.98
CA MET A 244 -1.57 9.10 7.15
C MET A 244 -0.31 9.43 7.96
N ASP A 245 0.85 8.93 7.53
CA ASP A 245 2.13 9.18 8.20
C ASP A 245 2.52 10.68 8.13
N CYS A 246 3.39 11.12 9.04
CA CYS A 246 3.73 12.53 9.22
C CYS A 246 4.47 13.19 8.04
N ASP A 247 5.04 12.43 7.12
CA ASP A 247 5.69 12.91 5.90
C ASP A 247 4.76 12.85 4.66
N ASN A 248 3.57 12.27 4.79
CA ASN A 248 2.67 12.04 3.68
C ASN A 248 1.87 13.32 3.33
N LYS A 249 1.93 13.72 2.06
CA LYS A 249 1.25 14.91 1.52
C LYS A 249 0.18 14.47 0.50
N PRO A 250 -1.12 14.53 0.81
CA PRO A 250 -2.16 14.14 -0.14
C PRO A 250 -2.21 15.08 -1.35
N HIS A 251 -2.60 14.54 -2.51
CA HIS A 251 -3.02 15.38 -3.63
C HIS A 251 -4.25 16.22 -3.24
N LYS A 252 -4.41 17.41 -3.82
CA LYS A 252 -5.50 18.35 -3.49
C LYS A 252 -6.91 17.74 -3.54
N TYR A 253 -7.11 16.76 -4.42
CA TYR A 253 -8.39 16.05 -4.62
C TYR A 253 -8.53 14.75 -3.81
N TYR A 254 -7.60 14.44 -2.91
CA TYR A 254 -7.56 13.15 -2.20
C TYR A 254 -8.89 12.83 -1.49
N PHE A 255 -9.36 13.74 -0.64
CA PHE A 255 -10.58 13.53 0.15
C PHE A 255 -11.87 13.65 -0.70
N ASP A 256 -11.87 14.50 -1.73
CA ASP A 256 -12.99 14.56 -2.68
C ASP A 256 -13.17 13.23 -3.41
N TYR A 257 -12.06 12.66 -3.92
CA TYR A 257 -12.07 11.40 -4.64
C TYR A 257 -12.40 10.22 -3.72
N LEU A 258 -11.83 10.18 -2.51
CA LEU A 258 -12.15 9.17 -1.50
C LEU A 258 -13.65 9.15 -1.18
N THR A 259 -14.22 10.32 -0.90
CA THR A 259 -15.65 10.46 -0.58
C THR A 259 -16.52 10.08 -1.76
N TYR A 260 -16.14 10.51 -2.97
CA TYR A 260 -16.82 10.14 -4.21
C TYR A 260 -16.88 8.61 -4.39
N GLU A 261 -15.74 7.92 -4.28
CA GLU A 261 -15.68 6.47 -4.42
C GLU A 261 -16.42 5.75 -3.29
N TYR A 262 -16.45 6.31 -2.08
CA TYR A 262 -17.27 5.77 -1.00
C TYR A 262 -18.76 5.86 -1.30
N ILE A 263 -19.24 6.99 -1.85
CA ILE A 263 -20.65 7.19 -2.17
C ILE A 263 -21.10 6.26 -3.29
N VAL A 264 -20.36 6.16 -4.39
CA VAL A 264 -20.84 5.46 -5.60
C VAL A 264 -20.77 3.93 -5.53
N HIS A 265 -20.17 3.36 -4.47
CA HIS A 265 -20.11 1.92 -4.26
C HIS A 265 -21.13 1.45 -3.23
N GLU A 266 -21.95 0.48 -3.60
CA GLU A 266 -22.98 -0.10 -2.71
C GLU A 266 -22.36 -0.90 -1.58
N ASN A 267 -21.30 -1.68 -1.87
CA ASN A 267 -20.56 -2.50 -0.92
C ASN A 267 -19.43 -1.74 -0.19
N ARG A 268 -19.55 -0.42 -0.04
CA ARG A 268 -18.51 0.48 0.52
C ARG A 268 -17.89 0.01 1.84
N LYS A 269 -18.68 -0.65 2.71
CA LYS A 269 -18.22 -1.21 3.98
C LYS A 269 -17.13 -2.29 3.81
N HIS A 270 -17.16 -3.02 2.70
CA HIS A 270 -16.24 -4.10 2.36
C HIS A 270 -15.07 -3.62 1.48
N LEU A 271 -14.86 -2.31 1.38
CA LEU A 271 -13.79 -1.72 0.60
C LEU A 271 -12.78 -1.01 1.50
N SER A 272 -11.51 -1.08 1.13
CA SER A 272 -10.52 -0.06 1.47
C SER A 272 -10.16 0.74 0.23
N TYR A 273 -9.63 1.95 0.44
CA TYR A 273 -9.29 2.88 -0.61
C TYR A 273 -7.79 3.17 -0.53
N GLN A 274 -7.04 2.81 -1.57
CA GLN A 274 -5.58 2.90 -1.58
C GLN A 274 -5.11 3.92 -2.62
N PRO A 275 -4.51 5.06 -2.23
CA PRO A 275 -3.88 5.99 -3.16
C PRO A 275 -2.60 5.41 -3.79
N ILE A 276 -2.13 6.04 -4.88
CA ILE A 276 -0.80 5.78 -5.43
C ILE A 276 0.25 6.49 -4.56
N SER A 277 1.07 5.73 -3.84
CA SER A 277 2.18 6.28 -3.05
C SER A 277 3.39 6.61 -3.92
N LEU A 278 3.84 7.87 -3.90
CA LEU A 278 5.00 8.37 -4.64
C LEU A 278 6.05 8.93 -3.67
N PHE A 279 7.27 8.39 -3.72
CA PHE A 279 8.38 8.79 -2.85
C PHE A 279 9.17 9.94 -3.47
N THR A 280 8.55 11.11 -3.59
CA THR A 280 9.10 12.24 -4.39
C THR A 280 9.34 13.52 -3.61
N ASN A 281 8.90 13.66 -2.36
CA ASN A 281 8.93 14.92 -1.62
C ASN A 281 10.32 15.55 -1.53
N ASN A 282 11.31 14.76 -1.14
CA ASN A 282 12.72 15.14 -0.92
C ASN A 282 13.65 14.41 -1.90
N ILE A 283 13.13 14.02 -3.08
CA ILE A 283 13.87 13.15 -4.02
C ILE A 283 15.16 13.80 -4.53
N TRP A 284 15.23 15.13 -4.52
CA TRP A 284 16.42 15.88 -4.92
C TRP A 284 17.49 15.94 -3.82
N ASP A 285 17.10 15.74 -2.56
CA ASP A 285 17.98 15.84 -1.38
C ASP A 285 18.64 14.50 -1.03
N VAL A 286 18.01 13.38 -1.40
CA VAL A 286 18.51 12.04 -1.06
C VAL A 286 19.69 11.59 -1.94
N PRO A 287 20.60 10.75 -1.41
CA PRO A 287 21.69 10.17 -2.19
C PRO A 287 21.21 9.38 -3.41
N ALA A 288 22.04 9.28 -4.44
CA ALA A 288 21.67 8.62 -5.70
C ALA A 288 21.10 7.19 -5.54
N PRO A 289 21.64 6.29 -4.69
CA PRO A 289 21.04 4.98 -4.47
C PRO A 289 19.62 5.03 -3.91
N MET A 290 19.34 5.99 -3.02
CA MET A 290 17.99 6.18 -2.45
C MET A 290 17.02 6.69 -3.50
N ARG A 291 17.47 7.54 -4.44
CA ARG A 291 16.63 7.98 -5.57
C ARG A 291 16.18 6.81 -6.43
N VAL A 292 17.08 5.88 -6.71
CA VAL A 292 16.76 4.68 -7.49
C VAL A 292 15.71 3.82 -6.76
N LEU A 293 15.90 3.60 -5.46
CA LEU A 293 14.95 2.83 -4.64
C LEU A 293 13.59 3.51 -4.50
N ALA A 294 13.55 4.81 -4.20
CA ALA A 294 12.33 5.60 -4.11
C ALA A 294 11.55 5.61 -5.44
N THR A 295 12.25 5.77 -6.56
CA THR A 295 11.67 5.68 -7.90
C THR A 295 11.09 4.28 -8.15
N GLY A 296 11.85 3.23 -7.83
CA GLY A 296 11.40 1.83 -7.96
C GLY A 296 10.14 1.54 -7.13
N ASN A 297 10.10 2.00 -5.88
CA ASN A 297 8.93 1.85 -5.01
C ASN A 297 7.71 2.62 -5.56
N SER A 298 7.92 3.83 -6.08
CA SER A 298 6.85 4.62 -6.70
C SER A 298 6.26 3.90 -7.92
N PHE A 299 7.11 3.31 -8.76
CA PHE A 299 6.67 2.49 -9.88
C PHE A 299 5.91 1.24 -9.45
N TRP A 300 6.40 0.55 -8.43
CA TRP A 300 5.71 -0.61 -7.88
C TRP A 300 4.29 -0.26 -7.41
N ASN A 301 4.10 0.90 -6.78
CA ASN A 301 2.79 1.38 -6.36
C ASN A 301 1.86 1.69 -7.55
N ILE A 302 2.37 2.33 -8.61
CA ILE A 302 1.60 2.56 -9.85
C ILE A 302 1.20 1.23 -10.52
N ILE A 303 2.11 0.26 -10.60
CA ILE A 303 1.82 -1.05 -11.19
C ILE A 303 0.77 -1.79 -10.36
N SER A 304 0.89 -1.70 -9.04
CA SER A 304 -0.01 -2.36 -8.09
C SER A 304 -1.43 -1.79 -8.18
N SER A 305 -1.59 -0.48 -8.35
CA SER A 305 -2.92 0.14 -8.52
C SER A 305 -3.62 -0.32 -9.81
N MET A 306 -2.84 -0.67 -10.85
CA MET A 306 -3.36 -1.28 -12.09
C MET A 306 -3.66 -2.77 -11.98
N ARG A 307 -3.53 -3.37 -10.78
CA ARG A 307 -3.84 -4.78 -10.50
C ARG A 307 -4.73 -4.91 -9.26
N PRO A 308 -6.00 -4.47 -9.32
CA PRO A 308 -6.91 -4.48 -8.16
C PRO A 308 -7.02 -5.87 -7.49
N TYR A 309 -6.97 -6.95 -8.26
CA TYR A 309 -7.06 -8.33 -7.74
C TYR A 309 -5.88 -8.75 -6.82
N SER A 310 -4.75 -8.04 -6.88
CA SER A 310 -3.56 -8.30 -6.06
C SER A 310 -3.16 -7.12 -5.18
N LEU A 311 -3.91 -6.02 -5.25
CA LEU A 311 -3.65 -4.82 -4.46
C LEU A 311 -3.95 -5.11 -2.99
N ARG A 312 -3.06 -4.64 -2.12
CA ARG A 312 -3.21 -4.68 -0.67
C ARG A 312 -3.08 -3.26 -0.13
N ASN A 313 -3.59 -3.06 1.08
CA ASN A 313 -3.42 -1.81 1.80
C ASN A 313 -1.92 -1.53 1.99
N PHE A 314 -1.57 -0.26 1.87
CA PHE A 314 -0.27 0.32 2.09
C PHE A 314 -0.46 1.65 2.85
N ALA A 315 0.59 2.45 2.97
CA ALA A 315 0.51 3.74 3.62
C ALA A 315 -0.62 4.63 3.04
N SER A 316 -1.22 5.45 3.91
CA SER A 316 -2.30 6.37 3.56
C SER A 316 -3.54 5.72 2.95
N HIS A 317 -3.85 4.47 3.30
CA HIS A 317 -5.13 3.90 2.93
C HIS A 317 -6.26 4.43 3.82
N ALA A 318 -7.49 4.32 3.30
CA ALA A 318 -8.70 4.65 4.04
C ALA A 318 -9.64 3.43 4.18
N GLN A 319 -10.36 3.37 5.30
CA GLN A 319 -11.38 2.37 5.56
C GLN A 319 -12.63 2.99 6.21
N PRO A 320 -13.83 2.41 5.97
CA PRO A 320 -15.05 2.79 6.67
C PRO A 320 -14.90 2.60 8.19
N MET A 321 -15.39 3.56 8.98
CA MET A 321 -15.28 3.50 10.44
C MET A 321 -16.08 2.34 11.03
N ASP A 322 -17.26 2.04 10.48
CA ASP A 322 -18.08 0.90 10.91
C ASP A 322 -17.34 -0.45 10.72
N ALA A 323 -16.67 -0.64 9.58
CA ALA A 323 -15.80 -1.79 9.34
C ALA A 323 -14.65 -1.88 10.37
N LEU A 324 -13.99 -0.76 10.66
CA LEU A 324 -12.92 -0.71 11.67
C LEU A 324 -13.44 -1.06 13.07
N VAL A 325 -14.59 -0.53 13.47
CA VAL A 325 -15.20 -0.84 14.77
C VAL A 325 -15.51 -2.33 14.91
N GLU A 326 -16.05 -2.96 13.87
CA GLU A 326 -16.38 -4.39 13.86
C GLU A 326 -15.15 -5.30 13.97
N MET A 327 -14.01 -4.85 13.43
CA MET A 327 -12.72 -5.57 13.51
C MET A 327 -11.91 -5.21 14.76
N ASN A 328 -12.44 -4.37 15.65
CA ASN A 328 -11.71 -3.80 16.79
C ASN A 328 -10.41 -3.08 16.34
N PHE A 329 -10.55 -2.24 15.32
CA PHE A 329 -9.53 -1.40 14.70
C PHE A 329 -8.41 -2.19 14.02
N TRP A 330 -7.18 -1.70 14.05
CA TRP A 330 -5.98 -2.25 13.44
C TRP A 330 -5.31 -3.27 14.37
N SER A 331 -4.34 -4.02 13.85
CA SER A 331 -3.60 -4.96 14.71
C SER A 331 -2.54 -4.25 15.54
N THR A 332 -2.53 -4.51 16.84
CA THR A 332 -1.47 -4.06 17.75
C THR A 332 -0.31 -5.04 17.84
N ARG A 333 -0.34 -6.14 17.07
CA ARG A 333 0.60 -7.28 17.20
C ARG A 333 1.52 -7.47 15.99
N THR A 334 1.56 -6.51 15.07
CA THR A 334 2.38 -6.55 13.85
C THR A 334 3.18 -5.27 13.65
N ILE A 335 4.35 -5.39 13.04
CA ILE A 335 5.21 -4.25 12.64
C ILE A 335 4.85 -3.67 11.26
N VAL A 336 4.02 -4.38 10.49
CA VAL A 336 3.57 -4.03 9.14
C VAL A 336 2.05 -3.97 9.11
N GLU A 337 1.51 -3.11 9.96
CA GLU A 337 0.08 -2.99 10.23
C GLU A 337 -0.73 -2.81 8.93
N ASP A 338 -0.36 -1.87 8.06
CA ASP A 338 -1.18 -1.52 6.90
C ASP A 338 -1.43 -2.75 6.00
N GLY A 339 -0.36 -3.46 5.62
CA GLY A 339 -0.46 -4.66 4.78
C GLY A 339 -1.12 -5.85 5.47
N HIS A 340 -0.99 -5.93 6.80
CA HIS A 340 -1.63 -6.95 7.62
C HIS A 340 -3.15 -6.72 7.71
N GLN A 341 -3.58 -5.46 7.75
CA GLN A 341 -4.97 -5.05 7.84
C GLN A 341 -5.80 -5.58 6.68
N TYR A 342 -5.23 -5.64 5.48
CA TYR A 342 -5.87 -6.29 4.32
C TYR A 342 -6.33 -7.72 4.66
N TRP A 343 -5.48 -8.52 5.31
CA TRP A 343 -5.80 -9.90 5.65
C TRP A 343 -6.84 -9.99 6.75
N ARG A 344 -6.77 -9.10 7.75
CA ARG A 344 -7.78 -9.00 8.81
C ARG A 344 -9.15 -8.70 8.23
N SER A 345 -9.26 -7.71 7.34
CA SER A 345 -10.51 -7.37 6.66
C SER A 345 -10.98 -8.50 5.73
N TYR A 346 -10.09 -9.13 4.96
CA TYR A 346 -10.44 -10.26 4.10
C TYR A 346 -11.07 -11.43 4.87
N PHE A 347 -10.48 -11.81 6.02
CA PHE A 347 -11.02 -12.92 6.82
C PHE A 347 -12.24 -12.52 7.65
N HIS A 348 -12.32 -11.28 8.13
CA HIS A 348 -13.49 -10.75 8.82
C HIS A 348 -14.74 -10.78 7.93
N PHE A 349 -14.61 -10.26 6.71
CA PHE A 349 -15.69 -10.24 5.72
C PHE A 349 -15.80 -11.54 4.91
N LYS A 350 -15.23 -12.64 5.41
CA LYS A 350 -15.40 -13.99 4.82
C LYS A 350 -15.05 -14.05 3.33
N GLY A 351 -14.08 -13.25 2.90
CA GLY A 351 -13.60 -13.16 1.53
C GLY A 351 -14.31 -12.15 0.64
N ASP A 352 -15.41 -11.53 1.09
CA ASP A 352 -16.05 -10.38 0.44
C ASP A 352 -15.34 -9.10 0.88
N TYR A 353 -14.14 -8.87 0.34
CA TYR A 353 -13.36 -7.67 0.62
C TYR A 353 -12.45 -7.35 -0.57
N ALA A 354 -12.36 -6.07 -0.91
CA ALA A 354 -11.49 -5.60 -1.98
C ALA A 354 -10.81 -4.27 -1.63
N VAL A 355 -9.64 -4.05 -2.25
CA VAL A 355 -8.95 -2.76 -2.19
C VAL A 355 -9.22 -2.02 -3.48
N LEU A 356 -9.87 -0.87 -3.39
CA LEU A 356 -10.12 0.00 -4.51
C LEU A 356 -8.91 0.93 -4.71
N PRO A 357 -8.27 0.94 -5.89
CA PRO A 357 -7.21 1.89 -6.17
C PRO A 357 -7.78 3.31 -6.38
N MET A 358 -7.28 4.27 -5.62
CA MET A 358 -7.42 5.68 -5.94
C MET A 358 -6.23 6.12 -6.76
N TYR A 359 -6.48 6.55 -7.99
CA TYR A 359 -5.43 6.94 -8.93
C TYR A 359 -4.83 8.33 -8.65
N VAL A 360 -5.38 9.10 -7.70
CA VAL A 360 -4.69 10.32 -7.24
C VAL A 360 -3.52 9.94 -6.34
N PRO A 361 -2.38 10.65 -6.43
CA PRO A 361 -1.21 10.31 -5.65
C PRO A 361 -1.29 10.80 -4.20
N ILE A 362 -0.47 10.17 -3.36
CA ILE A 362 -0.01 10.73 -2.09
C ILE A 362 1.52 10.73 -2.12
N TYR A 363 2.11 11.87 -1.75
CA TYR A 363 3.55 12.07 -1.85
C TYR A 363 4.22 11.83 -0.50
N GLN A 364 5.35 11.14 -0.51
CA GLN A 364 6.06 10.68 0.69
C GLN A 364 7.54 11.04 0.58
N ASP A 365 8.23 11.04 1.72
CA ASP A 365 9.67 11.26 1.76
C ASP A 365 10.40 9.97 1.36
N ALA A 366 11.44 10.11 0.53
CA ALA A 366 12.46 9.10 0.39
C ALA A 366 13.33 9.07 1.65
N VAL A 367 13.85 7.88 2.00
CA VAL A 367 14.61 7.70 3.23
C VAL A 367 15.86 8.58 3.22
N LEU A 368 15.97 9.45 4.21
CA LEU A 368 17.10 10.35 4.44
C LEU A 368 17.46 10.36 5.93
N GLY A 369 18.72 10.10 6.25
CA GLY A 369 19.29 10.34 7.57
C GLY A 369 20.43 11.34 7.50
N ASN A 370 20.89 11.79 8.67
CA ASN A 370 21.91 12.86 8.78
C ASN A 370 23.27 12.52 8.15
N THR A 371 23.53 11.23 7.87
CA THR A 371 24.79 10.78 7.25
C THR A 371 24.48 9.67 6.26
N TYR A 372 25.31 9.54 5.23
CA TYR A 372 25.14 8.53 4.18
C TYR A 372 24.97 7.10 4.72
N ILE A 373 25.80 6.70 5.70
CA ILE A 373 25.72 5.36 6.32
C ILE A 373 24.42 5.18 7.11
N LYS A 374 24.00 6.20 7.88
CA LYS A 374 22.72 6.17 8.59
C LYS A 374 21.55 6.03 7.62
N THR A 375 21.59 6.71 6.47
CA THR A 375 20.58 6.59 5.40
C THR A 375 20.51 5.17 4.86
N LEU A 376 21.65 4.56 4.49
CA LEU A 376 21.70 3.17 4.01
C LEU A 376 21.14 2.18 5.05
N LYS A 377 21.54 2.35 6.33
CA LYS A 377 21.06 1.50 7.42
C LYS A 377 19.56 1.66 7.65
N ALA A 378 19.05 2.89 7.63
CA ALA A 378 17.62 3.17 7.78
C ALA A 378 16.81 2.53 6.64
N GLN A 379 17.27 2.68 5.40
CA GLN A 379 16.63 2.07 4.24
C GLN A 379 16.61 0.54 4.32
N PHE A 380 17.73 -0.07 4.74
CA PHE A 380 17.81 -1.51 4.95
C PHE A 380 16.82 -1.98 6.03
N ILE A 381 16.76 -1.28 7.18
CA ILE A 381 15.82 -1.62 8.25
C ILE A 381 14.38 -1.49 7.78
N GLN A 382 14.05 -0.47 6.97
CA GLN A 382 12.71 -0.29 6.40
C GLN A 382 12.34 -1.47 5.48
N LEU A 383 13.18 -1.80 4.51
CA LEU A 383 12.93 -2.93 3.59
C LEU A 383 12.87 -4.27 4.32
N ARG A 384 13.69 -4.45 5.37
CA ARG A 384 13.66 -5.66 6.21
C ARG A 384 12.31 -5.84 6.89
N ARG A 385 11.70 -4.77 7.40
CA ARG A 385 10.36 -4.83 8.03
C ARG A 385 9.30 -5.25 7.01
N TRP A 386 9.30 -4.62 5.83
CA TRP A 386 8.35 -4.94 4.76
C TRP A 386 8.51 -6.37 4.23
N SER A 387 9.74 -6.86 4.21
CA SER A 387 10.07 -8.19 3.71
C SER A 387 9.90 -9.30 4.76
N TYR A 388 9.51 -8.97 6.00
CA TYR A 388 9.40 -9.92 7.11
C TYR A 388 8.18 -10.85 6.97
N GLY A 389 8.21 -11.71 5.95
CA GLY A 389 7.08 -12.54 5.53
C GLY A 389 6.65 -13.61 6.55
N SER A 390 7.50 -13.94 7.53
CA SER A 390 7.15 -14.88 8.59
C SER A 390 5.96 -14.41 9.44
N SER A 391 5.66 -13.11 9.48
CA SER A 391 4.46 -12.58 10.13
C SER A 391 3.18 -12.94 9.35
N ASP A 392 3.03 -12.39 8.14
CA ASP A 392 1.78 -12.50 7.38
C ASP A 392 1.57 -13.90 6.80
N VAL A 393 2.62 -14.56 6.30
CA VAL A 393 2.50 -15.92 5.76
C VAL A 393 2.01 -16.87 6.84
N ALA A 394 2.51 -16.75 8.06
CA ALA A 394 2.07 -17.57 9.18
C ALA A 394 0.63 -17.30 9.59
N TYR A 395 0.27 -16.02 9.71
CA TYR A 395 -1.09 -15.61 10.01
C TYR A 395 -2.10 -16.13 8.97
N VAL A 396 -1.85 -15.85 7.70
CA VAL A 396 -2.73 -16.26 6.58
C VAL A 396 -2.79 -17.77 6.47
N GLY A 397 -1.64 -18.46 6.45
CA GLY A 397 -1.59 -19.93 6.37
C GLY A 397 -2.34 -20.59 7.52
N ASN A 398 -2.18 -20.08 8.74
CA ASN A 398 -2.88 -20.62 9.89
C ASN A 398 -4.41 -20.57 9.73
N ILE A 399 -4.95 -19.47 9.21
CA ILE A 399 -6.39 -19.28 8.99
C ILE A 399 -6.89 -20.07 7.78
N VAL A 400 -6.23 -19.97 6.63
CA VAL A 400 -6.65 -20.66 5.38
C VAL A 400 -6.81 -22.16 5.60
N PHE A 401 -5.85 -22.78 6.31
CA PHE A 401 -5.86 -24.21 6.62
C PHE A 401 -6.55 -24.53 7.96
N SER A 402 -7.39 -23.63 8.48
CA SER A 402 -8.24 -23.88 9.65
C SER A 402 -9.64 -24.33 9.23
N ARG A 403 -10.30 -25.16 10.04
CA ARG A 403 -11.72 -25.52 9.84
C ARG A 403 -12.64 -24.30 9.92
N ASN A 404 -12.26 -23.30 10.72
CA ASN A 404 -13.09 -22.12 10.99
C ASN A 404 -12.81 -20.92 10.07
N ARG A 405 -12.17 -21.11 8.90
CA ARG A 405 -11.64 -20.03 8.04
C ARG A 405 -12.64 -18.94 7.62
N GLY A 406 -13.94 -19.24 7.60
CA GLY A 406 -15.00 -18.31 7.18
C GLY A 406 -15.03 -17.98 5.68
N ALA A 407 -13.87 -17.85 5.02
CA ALA A 407 -13.73 -17.51 3.61
C ALA A 407 -13.63 -18.73 2.67
N PRO A 408 -13.97 -18.59 1.36
CA PRO A 408 -13.81 -19.64 0.36
C PRO A 408 -12.37 -20.15 0.25
N PHE A 409 -12.19 -21.47 0.25
CA PHE A 409 -10.86 -22.09 0.30
C PHE A 409 -9.97 -21.73 -0.90
N TRP A 410 -10.43 -21.96 -2.14
CA TRP A 410 -9.60 -21.75 -3.33
C TRP A 410 -9.16 -20.29 -3.53
N PRO A 411 -10.06 -19.28 -3.43
CA PRO A 411 -9.65 -17.88 -3.43
C PRO A 411 -8.67 -17.52 -2.31
N SER A 412 -8.82 -18.12 -1.13
CA SER A 412 -7.91 -17.88 0.00
C SER A 412 -6.55 -18.55 -0.20
N PHE A 413 -6.54 -19.78 -0.70
CA PHE A 413 -5.34 -20.57 -0.98
C PHE A 413 -4.50 -19.93 -2.09
N THR A 414 -5.11 -19.50 -3.19
CA THR A 414 -4.38 -18.80 -4.27
C THR A 414 -3.77 -17.48 -3.81
N ARG A 415 -4.44 -16.73 -2.92
CA ARG A 415 -3.88 -15.55 -2.26
C ARG A 415 -2.71 -15.89 -1.34
N PHE A 416 -2.83 -16.96 -0.56
CA PHE A 416 -1.74 -17.47 0.29
C PHE A 416 -0.51 -17.87 -0.53
N ILE A 417 -0.69 -18.62 -1.64
CA ILE A 417 0.41 -18.99 -2.52
C ILE A 417 1.09 -17.76 -3.14
N ARG A 418 0.33 -16.76 -3.58
CA ARG A 418 0.88 -15.49 -4.08
C ARG A 418 1.64 -14.71 -3.00
N LEU A 419 1.14 -14.69 -1.77
CA LEU A 419 1.83 -14.06 -0.65
C LEU A 419 3.17 -14.75 -0.38
N LEU A 420 3.17 -16.08 -0.28
CA LEU A 420 4.37 -16.88 -0.04
C LEU A 420 5.37 -16.73 -1.20
N GLU A 421 4.92 -16.91 -2.44
CA GLU A 421 5.75 -16.75 -3.64
C GLU A 421 6.33 -15.34 -3.75
N GLY A 422 5.56 -14.31 -3.41
CA GLY A 422 6.04 -12.93 -3.37
C GLY A 422 7.21 -12.73 -2.40
N HIS A 423 7.14 -13.29 -1.19
CA HIS A 423 8.25 -13.24 -0.23
C HIS A 423 9.47 -14.05 -0.67
N VAL A 424 9.25 -15.25 -1.23
CA VAL A 424 10.33 -16.12 -1.71
C VAL A 424 11.07 -15.49 -2.90
N THR A 425 10.32 -14.95 -3.86
CA THR A 425 10.92 -14.33 -5.05
C THR A 425 11.67 -13.06 -4.70
N LEU A 426 11.12 -12.22 -3.81
CA LEU A 426 11.79 -11.02 -3.31
C LEU A 426 13.15 -11.34 -2.67
N ALA A 427 13.25 -12.46 -1.94
CA ALA A 427 14.47 -12.83 -1.22
C ALA A 427 15.52 -13.57 -2.07
N SER A 428 15.10 -14.36 -3.09
CA SER A 428 15.99 -15.30 -3.78
C SER A 428 16.27 -14.96 -5.25
N VAL A 429 15.31 -14.41 -5.98
CA VAL A 429 15.41 -14.31 -7.45
C VAL A 429 16.48 -13.33 -7.89
N SER A 430 16.65 -12.20 -7.19
CA SER A 430 17.68 -11.21 -7.53
C SER A 430 19.10 -11.81 -7.45
N VAL A 431 19.37 -12.62 -6.43
CA VAL A 431 20.65 -13.32 -6.25
C VAL A 431 20.85 -14.36 -7.34
N MET A 432 19.83 -15.16 -7.64
CA MET A 432 19.91 -16.20 -8.68
C MET A 432 20.08 -15.58 -10.08
N VAL A 433 19.37 -14.49 -10.40
CA VAL A 433 19.53 -13.80 -11.68
C VAL A 433 20.90 -13.15 -11.77
N ALA A 434 21.40 -12.54 -10.69
CA ALA A 434 22.68 -11.85 -10.69
C ALA A 434 23.86 -12.82 -10.84
N PHE A 435 23.87 -13.94 -10.10
CA PHE A 435 25.05 -14.81 -10.00
C PHE A 435 24.86 -16.22 -10.55
N GLY A 436 23.62 -16.64 -10.81
CA GLY A 436 23.29 -18.03 -11.11
C GLY A 436 23.87 -18.55 -12.42
N GLY A 437 24.08 -17.68 -13.41
CA GLY A 437 24.58 -18.06 -14.73
C GLY A 437 25.97 -18.71 -14.70
N TRP A 438 26.80 -18.35 -13.72
CA TRP A 438 28.16 -18.88 -13.56
C TRP A 438 28.22 -20.13 -12.67
N MET A 439 27.15 -20.47 -11.94
CA MET A 439 27.18 -21.56 -10.95
C MET A 439 27.48 -22.94 -11.56
N PRO A 440 26.89 -23.36 -12.70
CA PRO A 440 27.21 -24.66 -13.29
C PRO A 440 28.68 -24.77 -13.70
N LEU A 441 29.25 -23.71 -14.28
CA LEU A 441 30.64 -23.67 -14.74
C LEU A 441 31.65 -23.67 -13.59
N LEU A 442 31.33 -22.97 -12.48
CA LEU A 442 32.21 -22.87 -11.32
C LEU A 442 32.23 -24.14 -10.46
N LEU A 443 31.13 -24.89 -10.45
CA LEU A 443 30.93 -26.00 -9.50
C LEU A 443 31.11 -27.38 -10.12
N ASN A 444 31.04 -27.53 -11.45
CA ASN A 444 31.15 -28.84 -12.10
C ASN A 444 32.18 -28.80 -13.24
N ARG A 445 33.22 -29.63 -13.12
CA ARG A 445 34.31 -29.74 -14.10
C ARG A 445 33.86 -30.34 -15.44
N GLU A 446 32.81 -31.17 -15.44
CA GLU A 446 32.19 -31.71 -16.65
C GLU A 446 31.23 -30.71 -17.31
N ALA A 447 30.80 -29.66 -16.61
CA ALA A 447 30.04 -28.57 -17.23
C ALA A 447 30.84 -27.90 -18.36
N ALA A 448 32.17 -27.88 -18.26
CA ALA A 448 33.06 -27.41 -19.32
C ALA A 448 32.98 -28.27 -20.61
N ARG A 449 32.45 -29.49 -20.53
CA ARG A 449 32.22 -30.37 -21.70
C ARG A 449 30.78 -30.30 -22.21
N SER A 450 29.89 -29.63 -21.50
CA SER A 450 28.48 -29.45 -21.90
C SER A 450 28.32 -28.16 -22.68
N VAL A 451 27.92 -28.27 -23.96
CA VAL A 451 27.64 -27.12 -24.84
C VAL A 451 26.58 -26.20 -24.22
N VAL A 452 25.54 -26.77 -23.61
CA VAL A 452 24.46 -26.01 -22.98
C VAL A 452 24.95 -25.24 -21.74
N ALA A 453 25.83 -25.83 -20.92
CA ALA A 453 26.38 -25.15 -19.76
C ALA A 453 27.34 -24.00 -20.16
N HIS A 454 28.08 -24.15 -21.26
CA HIS A 454 28.92 -23.09 -21.81
C HIS A 454 28.14 -21.93 -22.44
N GLN A 455 27.02 -22.22 -23.13
CA GLN A 455 26.18 -21.21 -23.76
C GLN A 455 25.23 -20.51 -22.77
N LEU A 456 25.07 -21.05 -21.56
CA LEU A 456 24.15 -20.50 -20.56
C LEU A 456 24.51 -19.06 -20.16
N PRO A 457 25.75 -18.71 -19.76
CA PRO A 457 26.09 -17.32 -19.42
C PRO A 457 25.79 -16.35 -20.56
N ASP A 458 26.07 -16.73 -21.80
CA ASP A 458 25.82 -15.88 -22.98
C ASP A 458 24.33 -15.70 -23.24
N THR A 459 23.54 -16.78 -23.13
CA THR A 459 22.08 -16.73 -23.27
C THR A 459 21.46 -15.88 -22.16
N VAL A 460 21.92 -16.05 -20.92
CA VAL A 460 21.48 -15.26 -19.77
C VAL A 460 21.84 -13.78 -19.97
N SER A 461 23.08 -13.50 -20.39
CA SER A 461 23.55 -12.14 -20.68
C SER A 461 22.70 -11.47 -21.76
N PHE A 462 22.41 -12.17 -22.86
CA PHE A 462 21.53 -11.67 -23.92
C PHE A 462 20.11 -11.36 -23.43
N LEU A 463 19.48 -12.29 -22.69
CA LEU A 463 18.15 -12.05 -22.11
C LEU A 463 18.15 -10.89 -21.11
N GLN A 464 19.21 -10.76 -20.31
CA GLN A 464 19.38 -9.64 -19.39
C GLN A 464 19.57 -8.32 -20.13
N GLN A 465 20.31 -8.28 -21.24
CA GLN A 465 20.45 -7.09 -22.07
C GLN A 465 19.10 -6.63 -22.64
N ILE A 466 18.26 -7.56 -23.10
CA ILE A 466 16.88 -7.23 -23.50
C ILE A 466 16.09 -6.67 -22.31
N ALA A 467 16.20 -7.29 -21.14
CA ALA A 467 15.55 -6.79 -19.93
C ALA A 467 16.04 -5.37 -19.53
N MET A 468 17.34 -5.08 -19.74
CA MET A 468 17.92 -3.76 -19.48
C MET A 468 17.32 -2.68 -20.36
N ILE A 469 16.90 -2.96 -21.60
CA ILE A 469 16.18 -1.98 -22.43
C ILE A 469 14.88 -1.56 -21.72
N GLY A 470 14.13 -2.51 -21.17
CA GLY A 470 12.92 -2.23 -20.38
C GLY A 470 13.21 -1.40 -19.13
N LEU A 471 14.32 -1.69 -18.43
CA LEU A 471 14.79 -0.89 -17.29
C LEU A 471 15.12 0.55 -17.70
N VAL A 472 15.85 0.73 -18.80
CA VAL A 472 16.22 2.04 -19.35
C VAL A 472 14.98 2.84 -19.73
N VAL A 473 14.03 2.23 -20.44
CA VAL A 473 12.73 2.86 -20.76
C VAL A 473 12.00 3.27 -19.48
N SER A 474 12.01 2.42 -18.45
CA SER A 474 11.41 2.70 -17.14
C SER A 474 12.10 3.88 -16.45
N ILE A 475 13.44 3.96 -16.45
CA ILE A 475 14.22 5.08 -15.91
C ILE A 475 13.90 6.38 -16.66
N PHE A 476 13.88 6.37 -17.99
CA PHE A 476 13.56 7.58 -18.75
C PHE A 476 12.11 8.03 -18.57
N THR A 477 11.16 7.09 -18.44
CA THR A 477 9.80 7.45 -18.02
C THR A 477 9.77 7.99 -16.59
N SER A 478 10.69 7.55 -15.71
CA SER A 478 10.84 7.99 -14.32
C SER A 478 11.20 9.47 -14.19
N PHE A 479 12.05 9.99 -15.08
CA PHE A 479 12.43 11.41 -15.03
C PHE A 479 11.23 12.35 -15.16
N ARG A 480 10.16 11.91 -15.83
CA ARG A 480 8.92 12.68 -15.94
C ARG A 480 7.98 12.54 -14.74
N PHE A 481 8.31 11.73 -13.72
CA PHE A 481 7.61 11.67 -12.42
C PHE A 481 8.31 12.50 -11.35
N LEU A 482 9.56 12.89 -11.59
CA LEU A 482 10.29 13.71 -10.65
C LEU A 482 9.67 15.12 -10.67
N PRO A 483 9.51 15.75 -9.48
CA PRO A 483 9.17 17.16 -9.41
C PRO A 483 10.24 17.99 -10.14
N PRO A 484 9.94 19.21 -10.59
CA PRO A 484 10.97 20.09 -11.15
C PRO A 484 12.15 20.20 -10.18
N ARG A 485 13.36 20.32 -10.74
CA ARG A 485 14.54 20.58 -9.90
C ARG A 485 14.38 21.96 -9.24
N PRO A 486 14.74 22.09 -7.95
CA PRO A 486 14.71 23.37 -7.23
C PRO A 486 15.63 24.41 -7.86
#